data_AF-A0A7X1J655-F1
#
_entry.id   AF-A0A7X1J655-F1
#
_cell.length_a   1.000
_cell.length_b   1.000
_cell.length_c   1.000
_cell.angle_alpha   90.00
_cell.angle_beta   90.00
_cell.angle_gamma   90.00
#
_symmetry.space_group_name_H-M   'P 1'
#
loop_
_entity.id
_entity.type
_entity.pdbx_description
1 polymer ?
#
loop_
_entity_poly.entity_id
_entity_poly.type
_entity_poly.pdbx_seq_one_letter_code
_entity_poly.pdbx_strand_id
1 'polypeptide(L)'
;MPHLSSINDETAWWRLWATRHRVAAALVGGVIATHVATIFGYWFPGVGLTRLDWNTANGWVYVPFASPLEKFTVGGAFHYLDGIVFAVVFACALHPLLPWRNTVVGNLAKGLVFGTLLAIISVAFMTPRIYGPARDTDPGFLSLDLGWNYILTVFVWHWAYGLHLALIYNPLPADTEEETLPADVGEISAAGSETLPTADSMSAAATAK
;
A
#
# COMPACT_ATOMS: atom_id res chain seq x y z
N MET A 1 7.79 12.03 -38.83
CA MET A 1 8.26 10.82 -38.12
C MET A 1 7.32 10.56 -36.94
N PRO A 2 6.47 9.52 -36.98
CA PRO A 2 5.69 9.12 -35.82
C PRO A 2 5.93 7.63 -35.49
N HIS A 3 6.74 7.32 -34.47
CA HIS A 3 6.74 5.95 -33.89
C HIS A 3 7.41 5.83 -32.51
N LEU A 4 7.17 6.76 -31.58
CA LEU A 4 7.68 6.64 -30.19
C LEU A 4 6.59 6.77 -29.10
N SER A 5 5.30 6.58 -29.41
CA SER A 5 4.23 6.74 -28.42
C SER A 5 3.67 5.44 -27.83
N SER A 6 4.01 4.25 -28.33
CA SER A 6 3.25 3.04 -27.94
C SER A 6 3.75 2.31 -26.70
N ILE A 7 4.97 2.56 -26.20
CA ILE A 7 5.54 1.81 -25.05
C ILE A 7 5.35 2.55 -23.71
N ASN A 8 5.17 3.87 -23.74
CA ASN A 8 4.97 4.66 -22.51
C ASN A 8 3.50 4.70 -22.05
N ASP A 9 2.55 4.26 -22.87
CA ASP A 9 1.11 4.42 -22.60
C ASP A 9 0.53 3.32 -21.68
N GLU A 10 1.03 2.08 -21.77
CA GLU A 10 0.35 0.92 -21.16
C GLU A 10 0.27 0.98 -19.62
N THR A 11 1.24 1.61 -18.97
CA THR A 11 1.24 1.78 -17.49
C THR A 11 1.05 3.23 -17.04
N ALA A 12 1.10 4.20 -17.96
CA ALA A 12 0.97 5.62 -17.61
C ALA A 12 -0.38 5.94 -16.97
N TRP A 13 -1.47 5.38 -17.51
CA TRP A 13 -2.81 5.57 -16.96
C TRP A 13 -2.92 5.09 -15.51
N TRP A 14 -2.31 3.95 -15.17
CA TRP A 14 -2.35 3.39 -13.82
C TRP A 14 -1.57 4.27 -12.85
N ARG A 15 -0.38 4.71 -13.26
CA ARG A 15 0.45 5.60 -12.44
C ARG A 15 -0.23 6.95 -12.22
N LEU A 16 -0.88 7.51 -13.24
CA LEU A 16 -1.69 8.72 -13.11
C LEU A 16 -2.87 8.51 -12.15
N TRP A 17 -3.57 7.38 -12.26
CA TRP A 17 -4.65 7.02 -11.33
C TRP A 17 -4.13 6.89 -9.88
N ALA A 18 -3.03 6.17 -9.67
CA ALA A 18 -2.42 5.98 -8.36
C ALA A 18 -1.97 7.30 -7.72
N THR A 19 -1.56 8.25 -8.57
CA THR A 19 -1.20 9.61 -8.16
C THR A 19 -2.43 10.37 -7.65
N ARG A 20 -3.55 10.32 -8.38
CA ARG A 20 -4.81 10.99 -7.99
C ARG A 20 -5.55 10.30 -6.85
N HIS A 21 -5.32 9.00 -6.65
CA HIS A 21 -6.02 8.17 -5.67
C HIS A 21 -5.05 7.43 -4.74
N ARG A 22 -4.13 8.17 -4.11
CA ARG A 22 -3.01 7.58 -3.33
C ARG A 22 -3.47 6.57 -2.27
N VAL A 23 -4.51 6.88 -1.51
CA VAL A 23 -5.02 5.96 -0.47
C VAL A 23 -5.63 4.71 -1.10
N ALA A 24 -6.45 4.86 -2.14
CA ALA A 24 -7.05 3.70 -2.82
C ALA A 24 -5.97 2.80 -3.46
N ALA A 25 -4.96 3.41 -4.10
CA ALA A 25 -3.83 2.68 -4.65
C ALA A 25 -3.02 1.94 -3.58
N ALA A 26 -2.86 2.54 -2.39
CA ALA A 26 -2.21 1.89 -1.25
C ALA A 26 -3.03 0.70 -0.72
N LEU A 27 -4.36 0.84 -0.61
CA LEU A 27 -5.23 -0.25 -0.17
C LEU A 27 -5.18 -1.43 -1.14
N VAL A 28 -5.33 -1.17 -2.44
CA VAL A 28 -5.23 -2.21 -3.49
C VAL A 28 -3.84 -2.82 -3.50
N GLY A 29 -2.79 -1.99 -3.42
CA GLY A 29 -1.40 -2.42 -3.32
C GLY A 29 -1.15 -3.31 -2.12
N GLY A 30 -1.68 -2.97 -0.95
CA GLY A 30 -1.57 -3.77 0.26
C GLY A 30 -2.19 -5.15 0.11
N VAL A 31 -3.45 -5.24 -0.38
CA VAL A 31 -4.12 -6.53 -0.60
C VAL A 31 -3.33 -7.42 -1.55
N ILE A 32 -2.92 -6.88 -2.70
CA ILE A 32 -2.22 -7.64 -3.75
C ILE A 32 -0.83 -8.04 -3.27
N ALA A 33 -0.07 -7.11 -2.71
CA ALA A 33 1.30 -7.36 -2.25
C ALA A 33 1.32 -8.40 -1.13
N THR A 34 0.39 -8.32 -0.18
CA THR A 34 0.26 -9.35 0.86
C THR A 34 -0.07 -10.69 0.26
N HIS A 35 -1.08 -10.79 -0.59
CA HIS A 35 -1.45 -12.07 -1.19
C HIS A 35 -0.29 -12.72 -1.94
N VAL A 36 0.43 -11.94 -2.77
CA VAL A 36 1.58 -12.42 -3.52
C VAL A 36 2.69 -12.89 -2.58
N ALA A 37 3.04 -12.10 -1.57
CA ALA A 37 4.05 -12.49 -0.59
C ALA A 37 3.64 -13.76 0.17
N THR A 38 2.37 -13.87 0.60
CA THR A 38 1.84 -15.07 1.26
C THR A 38 2.00 -16.32 0.39
N ILE A 39 1.70 -16.24 -0.92
CA ILE A 39 1.90 -17.36 -1.86
C ILE A 39 3.38 -17.75 -1.93
N PHE A 40 4.28 -16.77 -2.11
CA PHE A 40 5.73 -17.04 -2.11
C PHE A 40 6.19 -17.72 -0.81
N GLY A 41 5.69 -17.24 0.34
CA GLY A 41 5.95 -17.83 1.65
C GLY A 41 5.60 -19.31 1.74
N TYR A 42 4.51 -19.73 1.12
CA TYR A 42 4.13 -21.14 1.06
C TYR A 42 4.97 -21.97 0.08
N TRP A 43 5.45 -21.37 -1.00
CA TRP A 43 6.18 -22.07 -2.06
C TRP A 43 7.70 -22.12 -1.86
N PHE A 44 8.25 -21.32 -0.96
CA PHE A 44 9.68 -21.30 -0.63
C PHE A 44 10.35 -22.66 -0.39
N PRO A 45 9.70 -23.68 0.22
CA PRO A 45 10.28 -25.01 0.32
C PRO A 45 10.69 -25.62 -1.03
N GLY A 46 10.00 -25.28 -2.12
CA GLY A 46 10.32 -25.75 -3.47
C GLY A 46 11.69 -25.27 -3.99
N VAL A 47 12.29 -24.26 -3.36
CA VAL A 47 13.63 -23.73 -3.68
C VAL A 47 14.59 -23.80 -2.50
N GLY A 48 14.27 -24.59 -1.47
CA GLY A 48 15.13 -24.78 -0.28
C GLY A 48 15.11 -23.63 0.73
N LEU A 49 14.13 -22.73 0.65
CA LEU A 49 13.88 -21.69 1.66
C LEU A 49 12.83 -22.15 2.68
N THR A 50 12.82 -21.49 3.84
CA THR A 50 11.89 -21.84 4.92
C THR A 50 10.44 -21.52 4.52
N ARG A 51 9.48 -22.37 4.87
CA ARG A 51 8.06 -22.04 4.70
C ARG A 51 7.67 -20.92 5.67
N LEU A 52 7.08 -19.85 5.15
CA LEU A 52 6.51 -18.77 5.96
C LEU A 52 4.99 -18.81 5.91
N ASP A 53 4.40 -19.42 6.93
CA ASP A 53 2.95 -19.45 7.15
C ASP A 53 2.55 -18.38 8.17
N TRP A 54 2.45 -17.13 7.69
CA TRP A 54 2.05 -16.01 8.54
C TRP A 54 0.57 -16.06 8.95
N ASN A 55 -0.27 -16.78 8.20
CA ASN A 55 -1.68 -16.95 8.55
C ASN A 55 -1.79 -17.75 9.85
N THR A 56 -1.22 -18.96 9.86
CA THR A 56 -1.17 -19.77 11.08
C THR A 56 -0.39 -19.07 12.18
N ALA A 57 0.68 -18.34 11.85
CA ALA A 57 1.46 -17.57 12.82
C ALA A 57 0.67 -16.57 13.63
N ASN A 58 -0.12 -15.74 12.93
CA ASN A 58 -0.99 -14.78 13.57
C ASN A 58 -2.11 -15.49 14.33
N GLY A 59 -2.61 -16.63 13.83
CA GLY A 59 -3.59 -17.45 14.53
C GLY A 59 -3.15 -17.90 15.92
N TRP A 60 -1.88 -18.29 16.06
CA TRP A 60 -1.30 -18.62 17.37
C TRP A 60 -1.31 -17.44 18.35
N VAL A 61 -1.24 -16.20 17.85
CA VAL A 61 -1.28 -14.99 18.68
C VAL A 61 -2.72 -14.62 19.04
N TYR A 62 -3.60 -14.53 18.05
CA TYR A 62 -4.96 -13.99 18.24
C TYR A 62 -5.94 -15.01 18.83
N VAL A 63 -5.80 -16.29 18.50
CA VAL A 63 -6.71 -17.37 18.90
C VAL A 63 -5.95 -18.65 19.32
N PRO A 64 -5.10 -18.58 20.37
CA PRO A 64 -4.13 -19.63 20.71
C PRO A 64 -4.75 -21.01 20.99
N PHE A 65 -5.97 -21.05 21.53
CA PHE A 65 -6.65 -22.30 21.90
C PHE A 65 -7.63 -22.82 20.85
N ALA A 66 -7.75 -22.13 19.71
CA ALA A 66 -8.68 -22.51 18.64
C ALA A 66 -8.13 -23.66 17.78
N SER A 67 -9.01 -24.24 16.96
CA SER A 67 -8.64 -25.31 16.02
C SER A 67 -7.62 -24.80 14.98
N PRO A 68 -6.88 -25.71 14.30
CA PRO A 68 -5.94 -25.32 13.25
C PRO A 68 -6.58 -24.49 12.13
N LEU A 69 -7.80 -24.84 11.72
CA LEU A 69 -8.53 -24.11 10.68
C LEU A 69 -8.89 -22.69 11.14
N GLU A 70 -9.33 -22.53 12.37
CA GLU A 70 -9.64 -21.21 12.94
C GLU A 70 -8.38 -20.35 13.07
N LYS A 71 -7.27 -20.92 13.55
CA LYS A 71 -5.96 -20.22 13.59
C LYS A 71 -5.57 -19.71 12.21
N PHE A 72 -5.62 -20.58 11.19
CA PHE A 72 -5.29 -20.20 9.83
C PHE A 72 -6.23 -19.11 9.28
N THR A 73 -7.53 -19.23 9.53
CA THR A 73 -8.54 -18.31 8.97
C THR A 73 -8.50 -16.94 9.65
N VAL A 74 -8.54 -16.91 10.98
CA VAL A 74 -8.49 -15.66 11.76
C VAL A 74 -7.13 -14.99 11.59
N GLY A 75 -6.05 -15.76 11.73
CA GLY A 75 -4.71 -15.23 11.54
C GLY A 75 -4.45 -14.76 10.10
N GLY A 76 -5.03 -15.42 9.10
CA GLY A 76 -5.03 -14.95 7.71
C GLY A 76 -5.76 -13.62 7.55
N ALA A 77 -6.93 -13.44 8.17
CA ALA A 77 -7.65 -12.17 8.12
C ALA A 77 -6.81 -11.01 8.70
N PHE A 78 -6.19 -11.22 9.86
CA PHE A 78 -5.29 -10.22 10.46
C PHE A 78 -4.01 -10.00 9.65
N HIS A 79 -3.44 -11.04 9.05
CA HIS A 79 -2.28 -10.90 8.17
C HIS A 79 -2.56 -9.98 6.96
N TYR A 80 -3.75 -10.10 6.36
CA TYR A 80 -4.19 -9.20 5.30
C TYR A 80 -4.45 -7.78 5.79
N LEU A 81 -5.09 -7.65 6.95
CA LEU A 81 -5.31 -6.33 7.57
C LEU A 81 -3.98 -5.62 7.85
N ASP A 82 -3.01 -6.33 8.44
CA ASP A 82 -1.65 -5.81 8.71
C ASP A 82 -0.99 -5.33 7.41
N GLY A 83 -1.07 -6.15 6.36
CA GLY A 83 -0.54 -5.82 5.05
C GLY A 83 -1.14 -4.56 4.41
N ILE A 84 -2.45 -4.36 4.56
CA ILE A 84 -3.16 -3.15 4.11
C ILE A 84 -2.72 -1.95 4.95
N VAL A 85 -2.67 -2.08 6.27
CA VAL A 85 -2.25 -1.02 7.19
C VAL A 85 -0.81 -0.59 6.89
N PHE A 86 0.11 -1.54 6.71
CA PHE A 86 1.49 -1.25 6.33
C PHE A 86 1.59 -0.57 4.96
N ALA A 87 0.74 -0.92 4.00
CA ALA A 87 0.72 -0.24 2.70
C ALA A 87 0.26 1.22 2.82
N VAL A 88 -0.72 1.50 3.68
CA VAL A 88 -1.14 2.89 3.97
C VAL A 88 -0.02 3.66 4.68
N VAL A 89 0.65 3.05 5.66
CA VAL A 89 1.82 3.66 6.34
C VAL A 89 2.93 3.95 5.34
N PHE A 90 3.22 3.02 4.43
CA PHE A 90 4.17 3.25 3.34
C PHE A 90 3.77 4.46 2.50
N ALA A 91 2.52 4.50 2.03
CA ALA A 91 2.04 5.56 1.16
C ALA A 91 2.00 6.95 1.81
N CYS A 92 1.60 7.03 3.08
CA CYS A 92 1.35 8.28 3.79
C CYS A 92 2.57 8.79 4.58
N ALA A 93 3.42 7.90 5.08
CA ALA A 93 4.55 8.29 5.92
C ALA A 93 5.90 8.05 5.23
N LEU A 94 6.21 6.80 4.86
CA LEU A 94 7.58 6.49 4.42
C LEU A 94 7.88 6.97 2.99
N HIS A 95 6.99 6.70 2.04
CA HIS A 95 7.15 7.05 0.63
C HIS A 95 7.45 8.55 0.38
N PRO A 96 6.74 9.51 1.01
CA PRO A 96 7.03 10.93 0.83
C PRO A 96 8.33 11.39 1.54
N LEU A 97 8.79 10.68 2.57
CA LEU A 97 10.03 11.03 3.29
C LEU A 97 11.30 10.59 2.56
N LEU A 98 11.21 9.60 1.69
CA LEU A 98 12.35 9.08 0.96
C LEU A 98 12.70 9.99 -0.23
N PRO A 99 13.96 10.47 -0.36
CA PRO A 99 14.32 11.57 -1.26
C PRO A 99 14.37 11.18 -2.74
N TRP A 100 14.18 9.89 -3.07
CA TRP A 100 14.20 9.43 -4.46
C TRP A 100 12.98 9.92 -5.23
N ARG A 101 13.20 10.35 -6.48
CA ARG A 101 12.16 10.74 -7.42
C ARG A 101 11.18 9.59 -7.66
N ASN A 102 9.89 9.89 -7.82
CA ASN A 102 8.83 8.89 -8.10
C ASN A 102 8.86 8.40 -9.56
N THR A 103 10.03 7.95 -10.03
CA THR A 103 10.14 7.12 -11.24
C THR A 103 9.75 5.68 -10.90
N VAL A 104 9.54 4.82 -11.90
CA VAL A 104 9.28 3.38 -11.64
C VAL A 104 10.38 2.79 -10.76
N VAL A 105 11.65 3.00 -11.14
CA VAL A 105 12.80 2.51 -10.36
C VAL A 105 12.87 3.15 -8.97
N GLY A 106 12.59 4.46 -8.86
CA GLY A 106 12.59 5.14 -7.57
C GLY A 106 11.51 4.63 -6.63
N ASN A 107 10.30 4.38 -7.13
CA ASN A 107 9.23 3.78 -6.35
C ASN A 107 9.58 2.35 -5.91
N LEU A 108 10.15 1.53 -6.80
CA LEU A 108 10.64 0.19 -6.46
C LEU A 108 11.71 0.22 -5.36
N ALA A 109 12.67 1.14 -5.45
CA ALA A 109 13.69 1.32 -4.42
C ALA A 109 13.07 1.69 -3.07
N LYS A 110 12.08 2.59 -3.04
CA LYS A 110 11.31 2.91 -1.82
C LYS A 110 10.61 1.67 -1.25
N GLY A 111 9.98 0.86 -2.12
CA GLY A 111 9.35 -0.40 -1.73
C GLY A 111 10.34 -1.40 -1.11
N LEU A 112 11.53 -1.55 -1.69
CA LEU A 112 12.59 -2.41 -1.15
C LEU A 112 13.11 -1.93 0.22
N VAL A 113 13.27 -0.61 0.39
CA VAL A 113 13.62 -0.04 1.70
C VAL A 113 12.55 -0.37 2.72
N PHE A 114 11.27 -0.20 2.36
CA PHE A 114 10.17 -0.53 3.26
C PHE A 114 10.13 -2.02 3.61
N GLY A 115 10.25 -2.92 2.62
CA GLY A 115 10.35 -4.35 2.85
C GLY A 115 11.53 -4.74 3.75
N THR A 116 12.67 -4.08 3.58
CA THR A 116 13.84 -4.29 4.43
C THR A 116 13.58 -3.88 5.89
N LEU A 117 12.92 -2.74 6.10
CA LEU A 117 12.55 -2.30 7.45
C LEU A 117 11.59 -3.30 8.12
N LEU A 118 10.59 -3.79 7.37
CA LEU A 118 9.67 -4.81 7.88
C LEU A 118 10.40 -6.13 8.19
N ALA A 119 11.35 -6.55 7.35
CA ALA A 119 12.16 -7.75 7.62
C ALA A 119 12.98 -7.61 8.91
N ILE A 120 13.61 -6.45 9.13
CA ILE A 120 14.35 -6.17 10.36
C ILE A 120 13.42 -6.22 11.58
N ILE A 121 12.27 -5.56 11.52
CA ILE A 121 11.26 -5.59 12.60
C ILE A 121 10.79 -7.04 12.84
N SER A 122 10.61 -7.80 11.76
CA SER A 122 10.19 -9.20 11.84
C SER A 122 11.20 -10.05 12.60
N VAL A 123 12.46 -10.06 12.18
CA VAL A 123 13.49 -10.92 12.80
C VAL A 123 13.97 -10.41 14.16
N ALA A 124 13.95 -9.10 14.39
CA ALA A 124 14.46 -8.49 15.63
C ALA A 124 13.40 -8.41 16.74
N PHE A 125 12.13 -8.29 16.37
CA PHE A 125 11.05 -8.07 17.33
C PHE A 125 9.90 -9.07 17.15
N MET A 126 9.21 -9.10 16.01
CA MET A 126 7.97 -9.88 15.89
C MET A 126 8.20 -11.37 16.13
N THR A 127 9.18 -11.96 15.47
CA THR A 127 9.50 -13.38 15.62
C THR A 127 9.92 -13.73 17.05
N PRO A 128 10.95 -13.11 17.64
CA PRO A 128 11.42 -13.50 18.98
C PRO A 128 10.48 -13.06 20.11
N ARG A 129 9.72 -11.97 19.97
CA ARG A 129 8.93 -11.39 21.08
C ARG A 129 7.44 -11.63 21.00
N ILE A 130 6.90 -11.93 19.82
CA ILE A 130 5.46 -12.14 19.63
C ILE A 130 5.20 -13.58 19.21
N TYR A 131 5.82 -14.03 18.12
CA TYR A 131 5.52 -15.32 17.51
C TYR A 131 6.16 -16.51 18.22
N GLY A 132 7.37 -16.36 18.76
CA GLY A 132 8.05 -17.37 19.56
C GLY A 132 7.24 -17.71 20.82
N PRO A 133 6.94 -16.72 21.69
CA PRO A 133 6.12 -16.94 22.88
C PRO A 133 4.74 -17.53 22.58
N ALA A 134 4.09 -17.11 21.49
CA ALA A 134 2.79 -17.66 21.09
C ALA A 134 2.83 -19.14 20.66
N ARG A 135 4.02 -19.73 20.48
CA ARG A 135 4.23 -21.12 20.08
C ARG A 135 5.10 -21.91 21.06
N ASP A 136 5.39 -21.34 22.23
CA ASP A 136 6.33 -21.90 23.20
C ASP A 136 7.70 -22.22 22.57
N THR A 137 8.18 -21.36 21.67
CA THR A 137 9.52 -21.45 21.08
C THR A 137 10.39 -20.25 21.46
N ASP A 138 11.70 -20.45 21.49
CA ASP A 138 12.69 -19.37 21.63
C ASP A 138 13.48 -19.22 20.31
N PRO A 139 13.14 -18.22 19.48
CA PRO A 139 13.89 -17.92 18.26
C PRO A 139 15.30 -17.36 18.48
N GLY A 140 15.65 -16.99 19.72
CA GLY A 140 16.92 -16.36 20.05
C GLY A 140 17.00 -14.89 19.63
N PHE A 141 18.16 -14.27 19.91
CA PHE A 141 18.44 -12.89 19.51
C PHE A 141 18.43 -12.75 17.98
N LEU A 142 17.66 -11.79 17.46
CA LEU A 142 17.47 -11.57 16.01
C LEU A 142 17.00 -12.82 15.23
N SER A 143 16.30 -13.74 15.89
CA SER A 143 15.85 -15.01 15.28
C SER A 143 16.99 -15.94 14.82
N LEU A 144 18.21 -15.78 15.36
CA LEU A 144 19.40 -16.53 14.92
C LEU A 144 19.30 -18.03 15.18
N ASP A 145 18.56 -18.46 16.21
CA ASP A 145 18.43 -19.88 16.55
C ASP A 145 17.48 -20.62 15.59
N LEU A 146 16.71 -19.88 14.78
CA LEU A 146 15.97 -20.43 13.64
C LEU A 146 16.84 -20.63 12.39
N GLY A 147 18.10 -20.20 12.44
CA GLY A 147 19.10 -20.36 11.39
C GLY A 147 19.09 -19.26 10.32
N TRP A 148 20.23 -19.09 9.65
CA TRP A 148 20.43 -18.07 8.61
C TRP A 148 19.42 -18.19 7.45
N ASN A 149 18.99 -19.42 7.13
CA ASN A 149 18.04 -19.67 6.06
C ASN A 149 16.68 -19.04 6.38
N TYR A 150 16.22 -19.11 7.64
CA TYR A 150 15.01 -18.43 8.08
C TYR A 150 15.12 -16.93 7.90
N ILE A 151 16.23 -16.33 8.34
CA ILE A 151 16.47 -14.88 8.22
C ILE A 151 16.43 -14.47 6.75
N LEU A 152 17.18 -15.14 5.88
CA LEU A 152 17.17 -14.87 4.44
C LEU A 152 15.74 -14.98 3.86
N THR A 153 15.02 -16.03 4.23
CA THR A 153 13.63 -16.24 3.79
C THR A 153 12.73 -15.06 4.19
N VAL A 154 12.84 -14.56 5.42
CA VAL A 154 12.07 -13.40 5.91
C VAL A 154 12.39 -12.15 5.10
N PHE A 155 13.66 -11.91 4.76
CA PHE A 155 14.04 -10.77 3.91
C PHE A 155 13.46 -10.89 2.50
N VAL A 156 13.63 -12.05 1.85
CA VAL A 156 13.09 -12.29 0.50
C VAL A 156 11.57 -12.13 0.48
N TRP A 157 10.87 -12.63 1.51
CA TRP A 157 9.43 -12.48 1.66
C TRP A 157 8.99 -11.01 1.71
N HIS A 158 9.64 -10.20 2.55
CA HIS A 158 9.28 -8.79 2.68
C HIS A 158 9.73 -7.95 1.49
N TRP A 159 10.79 -8.34 0.79
CA TRP A 159 11.15 -7.73 -0.49
C TRP A 159 10.12 -8.03 -1.57
N ALA A 160 9.59 -9.25 -1.62
CA ALA A 160 8.47 -9.57 -2.51
C ALA A 160 7.26 -8.67 -2.20
N TYR A 161 6.88 -8.53 -0.93
CA TYR A 161 5.83 -7.59 -0.52
C TYR A 161 6.15 -6.15 -0.96
N GLY A 162 7.31 -5.62 -0.60
CA GLY A 162 7.69 -4.23 -0.89
C GLY A 162 7.76 -3.90 -2.38
N LEU A 163 8.30 -4.81 -3.20
CA LEU A 163 8.36 -4.66 -4.64
C LEU A 163 6.96 -4.63 -5.27
N HIS A 164 6.09 -5.59 -4.92
CA HIS A 164 4.73 -5.63 -5.46
C HIS A 164 3.90 -4.45 -4.99
N LEU A 165 4.06 -4.04 -3.72
CA LEU A 165 3.44 -2.83 -3.21
C LEU A 165 3.88 -1.61 -4.04
N ALA A 166 5.17 -1.43 -4.32
CA ALA A 166 5.67 -0.30 -5.09
C ALA A 166 5.37 -0.37 -6.60
N LEU A 167 5.10 -1.56 -7.15
CA LEU A 167 4.60 -1.72 -8.52
C LEU A 167 3.16 -1.20 -8.64
N ILE A 168 2.32 -1.49 -7.64
CA ILE A 168 0.92 -1.08 -7.60
C ILE A 168 0.79 0.38 -7.12
N TYR A 169 1.38 0.71 -5.97
CA TYR A 169 1.55 2.08 -5.47
C TYR A 169 2.74 2.76 -6.17
N ASN A 170 2.50 3.21 -7.40
CA ASN A 170 3.54 3.73 -8.30
C ASN A 170 3.19 5.14 -8.81
N PRO A 171 3.10 6.16 -7.92
CA PRO A 171 2.73 7.51 -8.32
C PRO A 171 3.76 8.13 -9.27
N LEU A 172 3.33 9.17 -9.98
CA LEU A 172 4.16 9.99 -10.85
C LEU A 172 5.06 10.94 -10.03
N PRO A 173 6.14 11.46 -10.65
CA PRO A 173 6.87 12.60 -10.11
C PRO A 173 5.96 13.84 -9.94
N ALA A 174 6.21 14.65 -8.91
CA ALA A 174 5.38 15.81 -8.59
C ALA A 174 5.32 16.84 -9.73
N ASP A 175 6.41 17.01 -10.47
CA ASP A 175 6.53 17.88 -11.65
C ASP A 175 5.69 17.41 -12.86
N THR A 176 5.20 16.16 -12.86
CA THR A 176 4.31 15.64 -13.92
C THR A 176 2.84 15.91 -13.63
N GLU A 177 2.45 16.17 -12.37
CA GLU A 177 1.07 16.54 -12.03
C GLU A 177 0.71 17.92 -12.57
N GLU A 178 1.60 18.90 -12.43
CA GLU A 178 1.36 20.29 -12.86
C GLU A 178 1.11 20.43 -14.37
N GLU A 179 1.76 19.60 -15.19
CA GLU A 179 1.59 19.61 -16.66
C GLU A 179 0.29 18.92 -17.13
N THR A 180 -0.28 18.03 -16.30
CA THR A 180 -1.48 17.23 -16.66
C THR A 180 -2.77 17.72 -16.01
N LEU A 181 -2.71 18.79 -15.21
CA LEU A 181 -3.87 19.52 -14.74
C LEU A 181 -4.37 20.42 -15.88
N PRO A 182 -5.59 20.23 -16.42
CA PRO A 182 -6.17 21.25 -17.29
C PRO A 182 -6.25 22.55 -16.48
N ALA A 183 -5.74 23.64 -17.05
CA ALA A 183 -5.70 24.98 -16.45
C ALA A 183 -7.10 25.59 -16.17
N ASP A 184 -8.18 24.82 -16.27
CA ASP A 184 -9.56 25.30 -16.39
C ASP A 184 -10.50 24.79 -15.28
N VAL A 185 -9.97 24.61 -14.07
CA VAL A 185 -10.79 24.50 -12.84
C VAL A 185 -10.65 25.77 -12.00
N GLY A 186 -10.45 26.90 -12.68
CA GLY A 186 -10.30 28.24 -12.08
C GLY A 186 -11.44 29.22 -12.39
N GLU A 187 -12.34 28.93 -13.34
CA GLU A 187 -13.45 29.83 -13.71
C GLU A 187 -14.81 29.14 -13.69
N ILE A 188 -15.25 28.69 -12.52
CA ILE A 188 -16.68 28.53 -12.24
C ILE A 188 -17.00 29.29 -10.94
N SER A 189 -16.92 30.62 -11.00
CA SER A 189 -17.45 31.49 -9.93
C SER A 189 -17.77 32.94 -10.36
N ALA A 190 -18.05 33.21 -11.64
CA ALA A 190 -18.41 34.57 -12.06
C ALA A 190 -19.57 34.69 -13.07
N ALA A 191 -20.29 33.61 -13.37
CA ALA A 191 -21.46 33.65 -14.27
C ALA A 191 -22.64 32.91 -13.65
N GLY A 192 -23.21 33.48 -12.58
CA GLY A 192 -24.38 32.92 -11.91
C GLY A 192 -24.95 33.79 -10.79
N SER A 193 -24.60 35.07 -10.73
CA SER A 193 -25.31 36.04 -9.88
C SER A 193 -26.63 36.36 -10.56
N GLU A 194 -27.63 35.51 -10.34
CA GLU A 194 -29.03 35.90 -10.48
C GLU A 194 -29.24 37.17 -9.65
N THR A 195 -29.52 38.27 -10.33
CA THR A 195 -29.98 39.50 -9.70
C THR A 195 -31.39 39.25 -9.19
N LEU A 196 -31.49 38.95 -7.89
CA LEU A 196 -32.75 39.00 -7.15
C LEU A 196 -33.35 40.40 -7.32
N PRO A 197 -34.61 40.54 -7.80
CA PRO A 197 -35.24 41.84 -7.91
C PRO A 197 -35.45 42.42 -6.52
N THR A 198 -35.00 43.67 -6.33
CA THR A 198 -35.21 44.42 -5.10
C THR A 198 -36.70 44.74 -4.90
N ALA A 199 -37.08 44.82 -3.62
CA ALA A 199 -38.47 44.95 -3.15
C ALA A 199 -39.22 46.22 -3.61
N ASP A 200 -38.57 47.12 -4.34
CA ASP A 200 -39.20 48.33 -4.89
C ASP A 200 -39.96 48.10 -6.21
N SER A 201 -39.78 46.95 -6.87
CA SER A 201 -40.43 46.66 -8.16
C SER A 201 -41.85 46.07 -8.06
N MET A 202 -42.38 45.81 -6.85
CA MET A 202 -43.74 45.27 -6.67
C MET A 202 -44.83 46.32 -6.34
N SER A 203 -44.49 47.61 -6.23
CA SER A 203 -45.48 48.65 -5.89
C SER A 203 -46.18 49.30 -7.11
N ALA A 204 -45.76 49.02 -8.36
CA ALA A 204 -46.27 49.75 -9.53
C ALA A 204 -47.36 49.03 -10.33
N ALA A 205 -47.71 47.77 -10.00
CA ALA A 205 -48.65 46.97 -10.81
C ALA A 205 -50.06 46.81 -10.22
N ALA A 206 -50.43 47.53 -9.14
CA ALA A 206 -51.74 47.39 -8.48
C ALA A 206 -52.67 48.62 -8.59
N THR A 207 -52.36 49.62 -9.42
CA THR A 207 -53.26 50.78 -9.62
C THR A 207 -53.17 51.34 -11.03
N ALA A 208 -53.80 50.67 -11.99
CA ALA A 208 -54.35 51.29 -13.20
C ALA A 208 -55.41 50.37 -13.82
N LYS A 209 -56.66 50.77 -13.61
CA LYS A 209 -57.92 50.46 -14.33
C LYS A 209 -57.97 49.25 -15.29
#